data_AF-A0ABD4DX46-F1
#
_entry.id   AF-A0ABD4DX46-F1
#
_cell.length_a   1.000
_cell.length_b   1.000
_cell.length_c   1.000
_cell.angle_alpha   90.00
_cell.angle_beta   90.00
_cell.angle_gamma   90.00
#
_symmetry.space_group_name_H-M   'P 1'
#
loop_
_entity.id
_entity.type
_entity.pdbx_description
1 polymer ?
#
loop_
_entity_poly.entity_id
_entity_poly.type
_entity_poly.pdbx_seq_one_letter_code
_entity_poly.pdbx_strand_id
1 'polypeptide(L)'
;MSVASSDECVASWPLRGATREDVLTAVATARQRRAKDGSTQPINVGFLDRILSDAIAARSANAGGTPRVAGDWWRSWAGIVERGRQLGHEQGPDEHAFEFKLRVFRAAGDGPWWDDHNRAFRNTGPVSAGSFLESSQC
;
A
#
# COMPACT_ATOMS: atom_id res chain seq x y z
N MET A 1 16.90 11.46 33.31
CA MET A 1 16.47 11.28 31.91
C MET A 1 16.12 12.67 31.38
N SER A 2 17.00 13.28 30.57
CA SER A 2 16.78 14.65 30.09
C SER A 2 15.80 14.62 28.92
N VAL A 3 14.71 15.39 29.00
CA VAL A 3 13.84 15.64 27.85
C VAL A 3 14.63 16.58 26.95
N ALA A 4 15.09 16.10 25.80
CA ALA A 4 15.73 16.95 24.81
C ALA A 4 14.80 18.14 24.50
N SER A 5 15.37 19.33 24.40
CA SER A 5 14.60 20.51 24.02
C SER A 5 13.94 20.27 22.66
N SER A 6 12.76 20.83 22.42
CA SER A 6 12.05 20.63 21.15
C SER A 6 12.93 20.97 19.93
N ASP A 7 13.82 21.94 20.08
CA ASP A 7 14.80 22.35 19.08
C ASP A 7 15.85 21.26 18.80
N GLU A 8 16.39 20.62 19.85
CA GLU A 8 17.34 19.50 19.73
C GLU A 8 16.70 18.29 19.03
N CYS A 9 15.42 18.02 19.31
CA CYS A 9 14.67 16.98 18.61
C CYS A 9 14.58 17.28 17.11
N VAL A 10 14.16 18.48 16.72
CA VAL A 10 14.02 18.85 15.30
C VAL A 10 15.39 18.84 14.60
N ALA A 11 16.44 19.34 15.26
CA ALA A 11 17.80 19.32 14.73
C ALA A 11 18.33 17.89 14.49
N SER A 12 17.85 16.91 15.26
CA SER A 12 18.25 15.51 15.10
C SER A 12 17.59 14.80 13.92
N TRP A 13 16.47 15.30 13.38
CA TRP A 13 15.70 14.60 12.34
C TRP A 13 16.47 14.38 11.04
N PRO A 14 17.18 15.37 10.47
CA PRO A 14 17.97 15.15 9.26
C PRO A 14 19.12 14.15 9.48
N LEU A 15 19.74 14.15 10.68
CA LEU A 15 20.81 13.21 11.04
C LEU A 15 20.31 11.76 11.07
N ARG A 16 19.01 11.56 11.31
CA ARG A 16 18.31 10.26 11.29
C ARG A 16 17.82 9.87 9.90
N GLY A 17 18.12 10.68 8.88
CA GLY A 17 17.67 10.46 7.51
C GLY A 17 16.21 10.80 7.26
N ALA A 18 15.59 11.62 8.12
CA ALA A 18 14.23 12.10 7.91
C ALA A 18 14.16 12.95 6.64
N THR A 19 13.20 12.62 5.78
CA THR A 19 12.87 13.42 4.60
C THR A 19 11.65 14.29 4.89
N ARG A 20 11.43 15.29 4.03
CA ARG A 20 10.22 16.13 4.08
C ARG A 20 8.94 15.29 4.01
N GLU A 21 8.93 14.22 3.20
CA GLU A 21 7.77 13.34 3.05
C GLU A 21 7.49 12.53 4.32
N ASP A 22 8.53 12.08 5.03
CA ASP A 22 8.35 11.40 6.32
C ASP A 22 7.73 12.33 7.36
N VAL A 23 8.15 13.59 7.39
CA VAL A 23 7.60 14.59 8.32
C VAL A 23 6.13 14.88 8.01
N LEU A 24 5.76 15.04 6.73
CA LEU A 24 4.36 15.23 6.33
C LEU A 24 3.50 14.01 6.69
N THR A 25 4.01 12.81 6.44
CA THR A 25 3.36 11.55 6.81
C THR A 25 3.15 11.47 8.32
N ALA A 26 4.18 11.80 9.10
CA ALA A 26 4.10 11.79 10.55
C ALA A 26 3.07 12.80 11.09
N VAL A 27 2.98 14.00 10.52
CA VAL A 27 1.96 15.00 10.89
C VAL A 27 0.55 14.51 10.57
N ALA A 28 0.33 13.92 9.39
CA ALA A 28 -0.97 13.36 9.02
C ALA A 28 -1.39 12.22 9.97
N THR A 29 -0.48 11.29 10.26
CA THR A 29 -0.72 10.20 11.21
C THR A 29 -0.99 10.72 12.63
N ALA A 30 -0.25 11.75 13.08
CA ALA A 30 -0.46 12.36 14.40
C ALA A 30 -1.87 12.97 14.53
N ARG A 31 -2.33 13.67 13.48
CA ARG A 31 -3.70 14.24 13.43
C ARG A 31 -4.75 13.14 13.46
N GLN A 32 -4.58 12.08 12.68
CA GLN A 32 -5.51 10.96 12.65
C GLN A 32 -5.60 10.24 14.01
N ARG A 33 -4.47 10.02 14.69
CA ARG A 33 -4.46 9.40 16.02
C ARG A 33 -5.19 10.26 17.05
N ARG A 34 -4.96 11.58 17.07
CA ARG A 34 -5.69 12.51 17.96
C ARG A 34 -7.19 12.53 17.68
N ALA A 35 -7.59 12.55 16.41
CA ALA A 35 -9.00 12.48 16.03
C ALA A 35 -9.65 11.17 16.48
N LYS A 36 -8.96 10.04 16.32
CA LYS A 36 -9.42 8.72 16.77
C LYS A 36 -9.57 8.64 18.29
N ASP A 37 -8.62 9.20 19.03
CA ASP A 37 -8.62 9.21 20.49
C ASP A 37 -9.54 10.30 21.09
N GLY A 38 -10.19 11.12 20.25
CA GLY A 38 -10.99 12.27 20.70
C GLY A 38 -10.17 13.32 21.47
N SER A 39 -8.85 13.31 21.29
CA SER A 39 -7.92 14.08 22.11
C SER A 39 -7.70 15.48 21.52
N THR A 40 -8.05 16.51 22.29
CA THR A 40 -7.89 17.94 21.93
C THR A 40 -6.49 18.50 22.22
N GLN A 41 -5.59 17.67 22.75
CA GLN A 41 -4.23 18.12 23.04
C GLN A 41 -3.46 18.41 21.75
N PRO A 42 -2.60 19.44 21.76
CA PRO A 42 -1.77 19.77 20.62
C PRO A 42 -0.81 18.63 20.27
N ILE A 43 -0.39 18.61 19.01
CA ILE A 43 0.63 17.70 18.49
C ILE A 43 1.99 18.29 18.91
N ASN A 44 2.62 17.68 19.92
CA ASN A 44 3.92 18.11 20.43
C ASN A 44 5.07 17.43 19.69
N VAL A 45 6.26 18.04 19.69
CA VAL A 45 7.46 17.55 18.98
C VAL A 45 7.86 16.15 19.43
N GLY A 46 7.80 15.82 20.72
CA GLY A 46 8.11 14.47 21.20
C GLY A 46 7.13 13.39 20.72
N PHE A 47 5.86 13.75 20.49
CA PHE A 47 4.88 12.84 19.90
C PHE A 47 5.13 12.65 18.40
N LEU A 48 5.47 13.74 17.70
CA LEU A 48 5.87 13.68 16.29
C LEU A 48 7.16 12.87 16.09
N ASP A 49 8.15 13.03 16.97
CA ASP A 49 9.43 12.30 16.88
C ASP A 49 9.23 10.78 16.89
N ARG A 50 8.33 10.29 17.75
CA ARG A 50 7.99 8.87 17.80
C ARG A 50 7.36 8.39 16.49
N ILE A 51 6.41 9.16 15.94
CA ILE A 51 5.72 8.81 14.69
C ILE A 51 6.67 8.92 13.49
N LEU A 52 7.56 9.92 13.51
CA LEU A 52 8.57 10.11 12.47
C LEU A 52 9.57 8.95 12.43
N SER A 53 9.96 8.43 13.60
CA SER A 53 10.79 7.23 13.71
C SER A 53 10.15 6.03 13.02
N ASP A 54 8.85 5.82 13.25
CA ASP A 54 8.07 4.76 12.60
C ASP A 54 8.00 4.98 11.07
N ALA A 55 7.81 6.22 10.62
CA ALA A 55 7.74 6.57 9.20
C ALA A 55 9.06 6.31 8.46
N ILE A 56 10.19 6.72 9.06
CA ILE A 56 11.54 6.47 8.52
C ILE A 56 11.80 4.95 8.45
N ALA A 57 11.46 4.21 9.51
CA ALA A 57 11.63 2.76 9.54
C ALA A 57 10.76 2.07 8.47
N ALA A 58 9.50 2.50 8.30
CA ALA A 58 8.62 1.97 7.26
C ALA A 58 9.18 2.25 5.86
N ARG A 59 9.68 3.46 5.59
CA ARG A 59 10.33 3.77 4.31
C ARG A 59 11.57 2.92 4.08
N SER A 60 12.43 2.78 5.09
CA SER A 60 13.63 1.95 5.00
C SER A 60 13.31 0.46 4.81
N ALA A 61 12.24 -0.05 5.41
CA ALA A 61 11.77 -1.42 5.20
C ALA A 61 11.26 -1.64 3.76
N ASN A 62 10.63 -0.63 3.17
CA ASN A 62 10.24 -0.65 1.76
C ASN A 62 11.44 -0.50 0.81
N ALA A 63 12.51 0.19 1.23
CA ALA A 63 13.72 0.41 0.43
C ALA A 63 14.76 -0.72 0.52
N GLY A 64 14.81 -1.43 1.65
CA GLY A 64 15.79 -2.49 1.96
C GLY A 64 15.36 -3.90 1.57
N GLY A 65 14.17 -4.06 1.01
CA GLY A 65 13.86 -5.28 0.29
C GLY A 65 14.76 -5.35 -0.93
N THR A 66 15.58 -6.40 -1.04
CA THR A 66 15.98 -6.93 -2.35
C THR A 66 14.77 -6.79 -3.27
N PRO A 67 14.90 -6.26 -4.51
CA PRO A 67 13.78 -6.27 -5.42
C PRO A 67 13.42 -7.75 -5.58
N ARG A 68 12.42 -8.21 -4.81
CA ARG A 68 11.61 -9.33 -5.21
C ARG A 68 11.24 -8.90 -6.60
N VAL A 69 11.72 -9.62 -7.62
CA VAL A 69 11.07 -9.67 -8.94
C VAL A 69 9.60 -9.55 -8.62
N ALA A 70 9.00 -8.38 -8.88
CA ALA A 70 7.81 -7.91 -8.18
C ALA A 70 6.82 -9.05 -8.18
N GLY A 71 6.69 -9.75 -7.05
CA GLY A 71 6.04 -11.06 -7.03
C GLY A 71 4.67 -10.82 -7.59
N ASP A 72 4.40 -11.38 -8.77
CA ASP A 72 3.25 -11.12 -9.62
C ASP A 72 2.53 -9.81 -9.25
N TRP A 73 3.10 -8.64 -9.58
CA TRP A 73 2.66 -7.32 -9.07
C TRP A 73 1.13 -7.10 -9.12
N TRP A 74 0.44 -7.77 -10.05
CA TRP A 74 -1.00 -7.80 -10.23
C TRP A 74 -1.80 -8.53 -9.14
N ARG A 75 -1.15 -9.31 -8.28
CA ARG A 75 -1.76 -10.12 -7.19
C ARG A 75 -2.01 -9.35 -5.91
N SER A 76 -1.44 -8.14 -5.76
CA SER A 76 -1.64 -7.32 -4.56
C SER A 76 -1.98 -5.89 -4.91
N TRP A 77 -2.82 -5.25 -4.09
CA TRP A 77 -3.16 -3.84 -4.28
C TRP A 77 -1.94 -2.93 -4.24
N ALA A 78 -1.02 -3.17 -3.30
CA ALA A 78 0.24 -2.43 -3.19
C ALA A 78 1.09 -2.56 -4.47
N GLY A 79 1.17 -3.77 -5.05
CA GLY A 79 1.87 -3.99 -6.32
C GLY A 79 1.21 -3.30 -7.52
N ILE A 80 -0.13 -3.21 -7.53
CA ILE A 80 -0.89 -2.48 -8.56
C ILE A 80 -0.64 -0.97 -8.45
N VAL A 81 -0.64 -0.41 -7.23
CA VAL A 81 -0.34 1.01 -7.00
C VAL A 81 1.09 1.35 -7.39
N GLU A 82 2.05 0.52 -7.00
CA GLU A 82 3.47 0.70 -7.35
C GLU A 82 3.68 0.62 -8.87
N ARG A 83 3.05 -0.37 -9.53
CA ARG A 83 3.08 -0.47 -11.00
C ARG A 83 2.41 0.74 -11.67
N GLY A 84 1.32 1.25 -11.11
CA GLY A 84 0.67 2.48 -11.56
C GLY A 84 1.64 3.67 -11.52
N ARG A 85 2.34 3.88 -10.40
CA ARG A 85 3.34 4.95 -10.26
C ARG A 85 4.45 4.83 -11.31
N GLN A 86 4.96 3.62 -11.56
CA GLN A 86 5.97 3.36 -12.60
C GLN A 86 5.48 3.71 -14.02
N LEU A 87 4.17 3.61 -14.26
CA LEU A 87 3.52 3.96 -15.53
C LEU A 87 3.04 5.43 -15.58
N GLY A 88 3.32 6.23 -14.55
CA GLY A 88 2.88 7.63 -14.47
C GLY A 88 1.39 7.78 -14.11
N HIS A 89 0.83 6.81 -13.40
CA HIS A 89 -0.55 6.82 -12.93
C HIS A 89 -0.62 6.86 -11.41
N GLU A 90 -1.38 7.82 -10.88
CA GLU A 90 -1.80 7.85 -9.47
C GLU A 90 -3.33 7.71 -9.41
N GLN A 91 -3.81 7.11 -8.31
CA GLN A 91 -5.25 6.99 -8.08
C GLN A 91 -5.82 8.36 -7.72
N GLY A 92 -6.86 8.78 -8.44
CA GLY A 92 -7.56 10.02 -8.14
C GLY A 92 -8.33 9.95 -6.80
N PRO A 93 -8.59 11.09 -6.13
CA PRO A 93 -9.29 11.13 -4.84
C PRO A 93 -10.72 10.57 -4.90
N ASP A 94 -11.37 10.65 -6.07
CA ASP A 94 -12.72 10.13 -6.33
C ASP A 94 -12.71 8.88 -7.24
N GLU A 95 -11.52 8.36 -7.58
CA GLU A 95 -11.39 7.19 -8.46
C GLU A 95 -11.60 5.91 -7.66
N HIS A 96 -12.57 5.10 -8.09
CA HIS A 96 -12.79 3.79 -7.52
C HIS A 96 -11.56 2.90 -7.74
N ALA A 97 -11.17 2.13 -6.72
CA ALA A 97 -10.00 1.25 -6.79
C ALA A 97 -10.03 0.27 -7.98
N PHE A 98 -11.23 -0.16 -8.39
CA PHE A 98 -11.43 -1.01 -9.55
C PHE A 98 -11.06 -0.32 -10.88
N GLU A 99 -11.46 0.94 -11.05
CA GLU A 99 -11.15 1.75 -12.24
C GLU A 99 -9.63 1.99 -12.36
N PHE A 100 -8.99 2.34 -11.25
CA PHE A 100 -7.54 2.50 -11.19
C PHE A 100 -6.82 1.21 -11.59
N LYS A 101 -7.25 0.06 -11.05
CA LYS A 101 -6.68 -1.25 -11.40
C LYS A 101 -6.80 -1.52 -12.91
N LEU A 102 -7.97 -1.31 -13.51
CA LEU A 102 -8.17 -1.51 -14.94
C LEU A 102 -7.27 -0.60 -15.78
N ARG A 103 -7.11 0.66 -15.36
CA ARG A 103 -6.23 1.63 -16.03
C ARG A 103 -4.77 1.18 -15.99
N VAL A 104 -4.28 0.73 -14.84
CA VAL A 104 -2.92 0.18 -14.70
C VAL A 104 -2.74 -1.07 -15.55
N PHE A 105 -3.73 -1.97 -15.61
CA PHE A 105 -3.65 -3.18 -16.43
C PHE A 105 -3.62 -2.87 -17.92
N ARG A 106 -4.43 -1.91 -18.40
CA ARG A 106 -4.41 -1.45 -19.79
C ARG A 106 -3.07 -0.78 -20.14
N ALA A 107 -2.54 0.06 -19.27
CA ALA A 107 -1.27 0.74 -19.47
C ALA A 107 -0.07 -0.21 -19.43
N ALA A 108 -0.16 -1.29 -18.64
CA ALA A 108 0.87 -2.32 -18.58
C ALA A 108 0.93 -3.22 -19.84
N GLY A 109 -0.11 -3.22 -20.67
CA GLY A 109 -0.20 -4.01 -21.91
C GLY A 109 -0.58 -5.47 -21.69
N ASP A 110 -0.07 -6.35 -22.55
CA ASP A 110 -0.30 -7.80 -22.47
C ASP A 110 0.64 -8.48 -21.49
N GLY A 111 0.10 -9.44 -20.72
CA GLY A 111 0.90 -10.22 -19.79
C GLY A 111 0.06 -11.16 -18.92
N PRO A 112 0.72 -11.98 -18.08
CA PRO A 112 0.11 -13.07 -17.31
C PRO A 112 -0.99 -12.64 -16.32
N TRP A 113 -1.08 -11.34 -16.01
CA TRP A 113 -2.17 -10.79 -15.20
C TRP A 113 -3.54 -10.83 -15.87
N TRP A 114 -3.60 -10.84 -17.21
CA TRP A 114 -4.85 -11.02 -17.95
C TRP A 114 -5.45 -12.41 -17.76
N ASP A 115 -4.60 -13.45 -17.73
CA ASP A 115 -5.04 -14.82 -17.50
C ASP A 115 -5.54 -15.03 -16.07
N ASP A 116 -4.88 -14.43 -15.07
CA ASP A 116 -5.29 -14.52 -13.66
C ASP A 116 -6.62 -13.79 -13.40
N HIS A 117 -6.81 -12.60 -14.00
CA HIS A 117 -8.07 -11.85 -13.95
C HIS A 117 -9.23 -12.63 -14.59
N ASN A 118 -8.99 -13.24 -15.76
CA ASN A 118 -9.99 -14.06 -16.44
C ASN A 118 -10.22 -15.42 -15.77
N ARG A 119 -9.23 -15.99 -15.07
CA ARG A 119 -9.37 -17.24 -14.32
C ARG A 119 -10.33 -17.09 -13.14
N ALA A 120 -10.27 -15.97 -12.41
CA ALA A 120 -11.20 -15.70 -11.32
C ALA A 120 -12.66 -15.70 -11.80
N PHE A 121 -12.91 -15.13 -12.99
CA PHE A 121 -14.22 -15.13 -13.64
C PHE A 121 -14.63 -16.53 -14.14
N ARG A 122 -13.69 -17.30 -14.72
CA ARG A 122 -13.93 -18.69 -15.15
C ARG A 122 -14.26 -19.65 -14.00
N ASN A 123 -13.72 -19.41 -12.80
CA ASN A 123 -14.01 -20.20 -11.59
C ASN A 123 -15.32 -19.83 -10.89
N THR A 124 -16.04 -18.80 -11.34
CA THR A 124 -17.32 -18.35 -10.75
C THR A 124 -18.56 -18.68 -11.60
N GLY A 125 -18.40 -19.48 -12.67
CA GLY A 125 -19.50 -20.12 -13.39
C GLY A 125 -19.89 -21.47 -12.76
N PRO A 126 -21.12 -21.97 -12.99
CA PRO A 126 -21.63 -23.16 -12.31
C PRO A 126 -20.73 -24.35 -12.59
N VAL A 127 -20.42 -25.14 -11.56
CA VAL A 127 -19.93 -26.50 -11.74
C VAL A 127 -20.89 -27.20 -12.70
N SER A 128 -20.42 -27.64 -13.86
CA SER A 128 -21.20 -28.58 -14.65
C SER A 128 -21.38 -29.82 -13.77
N ALA A 129 -22.60 -30.00 -13.27
CA ALA A 129 -23.09 -31.24 -12.70
C ALA A 129 -23.03 -32.31 -13.79
N GLY A 130 -21.85 -32.89 -14.00
CA GLY A 130 -21.58 -33.99 -14.91
C GLY A 130 -21.18 -35.22 -14.12
N SER A 131 -21.98 -35.62 -13.14
CA SER A 131 -21.89 -36.92 -12.51
C SER A 131 -23.28 -37.47 -12.24
N PHE A 132 -24.11 -37.59 -13.28
CA PHE A 132 -25.22 -38.53 -13.28
C PHE A 132 -25.51 -38.97 -14.70
N LEU A 133 -25.26 -40.26 -14.96
CA LEU A 133 -25.78 -41.13 -16.02
C LEU A 133 -24.76 -41.63 -17.05
N GLU A 134 -23.99 -42.65 -16.67
CA GLU A 134 -23.73 -43.79 -17.56
C GLU A 134 -23.56 -45.08 -16.74
N SER A 135 -24.67 -45.51 -16.13
CA SER A 135 -24.89 -46.94 -15.92
C SER A 135 -25.59 -47.44 -17.18
N SER A 136 -24.86 -48.10 -18.09
CA SER A 136 -25.33 -49.19 -18.97
C SER A 136 -24.25 -49.51 -19.99
N GLN A 137 -23.44 -50.52 -19.71
CA GLN A 137 -22.77 -51.26 -20.78
C GLN A 137 -22.80 -52.76 -20.43
N CYS A 138 -23.50 -53.49 -21.31
CA CYS A 138 -23.63 -54.94 -21.48
C CYS A 138 -24.47 -55.73 -20.45
#